data_AF-A0A843BTL5-F1
#
_entry.id   AF-A0A843BTL5-F1
#
_cell.length_a   1.000
_cell.length_b   1.000
_cell.length_c   1.000
_cell.angle_alpha   90.00
_cell.angle_beta   90.00
_cell.angle_gamma   90.00
#
_symmetry.space_group_name_H-M   'P 1'
#
loop_
_entity.id
_entity.type
_entity.pdbx_description
1 polymer ?
#
loop_
_entity_poly.entity_id
_entity_poly.type
_entity_poly.pdbx_seq_one_letter_code
_entity_poly.pdbx_strand_id
1 'polypeptide(L)'
;MIKKKIFQKKLIKIIENKYVNWEQKATMLERVVLEDENGVEFFKDLILTHKKPKIRKGAASILGYIKNSDLTKELIPRILDEKDWTVRYALSNACVKHMKNVAVEKLIADYENRIKSVETSEKHKLNLIFTESLGYMELKEAEPILTTMLKEIGTKRDQKSIELIIQILYSLGEVGDKSTVELLIHYSADNRYTTNGIRNSAVHAIDKIAKRLRFSSKKALLDSINKE
;
A
#
# COMPACT_ATOMS: atom_id res chain seq x y z
N MET A 1 -34.09 6.37 13.71
CA MET A 1 -33.52 5.13 13.10
C MET A 1 -33.78 5.00 11.59
N ILE A 2 -35.00 5.27 11.08
CA ILE A 2 -35.37 5.11 9.66
C ILE A 2 -34.57 6.03 8.70
N LYS A 3 -34.40 7.31 9.04
CA LYS A 3 -33.66 8.29 8.22
C LYS A 3 -32.18 7.90 8.00
N LYS A 4 -31.50 7.42 9.05
CA LYS A 4 -30.10 6.90 9.00
C LYS A 4 -29.95 5.73 8.02
N LYS A 5 -30.87 4.77 8.07
CA LYS A 5 -30.86 3.60 7.17
C LYS A 5 -31.10 3.97 5.71
N ILE A 6 -31.96 4.97 5.45
CA ILE A 6 -32.20 5.49 4.09
C ILE A 6 -30.96 6.20 3.56
N PHE A 7 -30.31 7.02 4.39
CA PHE A 7 -29.08 7.72 4.03
C PHE A 7 -27.94 6.75 3.70
N GLN A 8 -27.68 5.76 4.56
CA GLN A 8 -26.66 4.73 4.30
C GLN A 8 -26.91 3.96 2.99
N LYS A 9 -28.16 3.61 2.70
CA LYS A 9 -28.52 2.95 1.43
C LYS A 9 -28.21 3.83 0.21
N LYS A 10 -28.43 5.15 0.31
CA LYS A 10 -28.10 6.08 -0.78
C LYS A 10 -26.59 6.16 -1.01
N LEU A 11 -25.78 6.27 0.05
CA LEU A 11 -24.32 6.27 -0.05
C LEU A 11 -23.79 5.00 -0.71
N ILE A 12 -24.25 3.84 -0.25
CA ILE A 12 -23.86 2.54 -0.80
C ILE A 12 -24.23 2.44 -2.28
N LYS A 13 -25.43 2.91 -2.68
CA LYS A 13 -25.84 2.92 -4.09
C LYS A 13 -24.91 3.77 -4.96
N ILE A 14 -24.41 4.90 -4.45
CA ILE A 14 -23.43 5.74 -5.15
C ILE A 14 -22.10 4.97 -5.29
N ILE A 15 -21.61 4.37 -4.20
CA ILE A 15 -20.36 3.58 -4.19
C ILE A 15 -20.42 2.42 -5.21
N GLU A 16 -21.53 1.68 -5.23
CA GLU A 16 -21.72 0.50 -6.09
C GLU A 16 -22.01 0.85 -7.55
N ASN A 17 -22.28 2.11 -7.88
CA ASN A 17 -22.62 2.50 -9.24
C ASN A 17 -21.44 2.24 -10.20
N LYS A 18 -21.58 1.25 -11.09
CA LYS A 18 -20.54 0.85 -12.05
C LYS A 18 -20.39 1.80 -13.24
N TYR A 19 -21.35 2.71 -13.44
CA TYR A 19 -21.37 3.66 -14.56
C TYR A 19 -20.78 5.02 -14.22
N VAL A 20 -20.35 5.20 -12.96
CA VAL A 20 -19.77 6.45 -12.46
C VAL A 20 -18.36 6.16 -11.99
N ASN A 21 -17.40 6.97 -12.41
CA ASN A 21 -16.01 6.79 -12.01
C ASN A 21 -15.78 7.28 -10.56
N TRP A 22 -14.59 7.03 -10.00
CA TRP A 22 -14.30 7.36 -8.60
C TRP A 22 -14.30 8.87 -8.30
N GLU A 23 -13.84 9.68 -9.24
CA GLU A 23 -13.81 11.13 -9.12
C GLU A 23 -15.23 11.73 -9.09
N GLN A 24 -16.09 11.30 -10.00
CA GLN A 24 -17.49 11.71 -10.02
C GLN A 24 -18.23 11.27 -8.74
N LYS A 25 -17.96 10.05 -8.24
CA LYS A 25 -18.50 9.60 -6.95
C LYS A 25 -18.01 10.46 -5.79
N ALA A 26 -16.75 10.90 -5.82
CA ALA A 26 -16.21 11.83 -4.84
C ALA A 26 -16.95 13.17 -4.88
N THR A 27 -17.16 13.76 -6.07
CA THR A 27 -17.96 14.99 -6.20
C THR A 27 -19.37 14.83 -5.62
N MET A 28 -20.03 13.68 -5.85
CA MET A 28 -21.36 13.41 -5.30
C MET A 28 -21.38 13.27 -3.76
N LEU A 29 -20.26 12.89 -3.15
CA LEU A 29 -20.15 12.58 -1.72
C LEU A 29 -19.31 13.59 -0.94
N GLU A 30 -18.64 14.53 -1.59
CA GLU A 30 -17.71 15.48 -0.98
C GLU A 30 -18.34 16.21 0.20
N ARG A 31 -19.51 16.82 -0.02
CA ARG A 31 -20.24 17.53 1.03
C ARG A 31 -20.57 16.64 2.24
N VAL A 32 -20.97 15.39 1.98
CA VAL A 32 -21.28 14.42 3.04
C VAL A 32 -20.05 14.04 3.85
N VAL A 33 -18.90 13.95 3.19
CA VAL A 33 -17.63 13.50 3.81
C VAL A 33 -16.87 14.65 4.48
N LEU A 34 -17.16 15.91 4.11
CA LEU A 34 -16.47 17.09 4.65
C LEU A 34 -17.29 17.92 5.65
N GLU A 35 -18.62 18.01 5.47
CA GLU A 35 -19.43 19.00 6.21
C GLU A 35 -20.47 18.38 7.16
N ASP A 36 -21.02 17.20 6.83
CA ASP A 36 -22.02 16.53 7.66
C ASP A 36 -21.31 15.61 8.65
N GLU A 37 -21.24 15.98 9.92
CA GLU A 37 -20.62 15.17 10.98
C GLU A 37 -21.14 13.72 11.00
N ASN A 38 -22.46 13.52 10.81
CA ASN A 38 -23.03 12.17 10.72
C ASN A 38 -22.60 11.48 9.42
N GLY A 39 -22.49 12.25 8.34
CA GLY A 39 -22.00 11.81 7.04
C GLY A 39 -20.55 11.32 7.08
N VAL A 40 -19.67 12.09 7.70
CA VAL A 40 -18.25 11.78 7.92
C VAL A 40 -18.13 10.47 8.69
N GLU A 41 -18.82 10.36 9.83
CA GLU A 41 -18.78 9.16 10.66
C GLU A 41 -19.35 7.94 9.94
N PHE A 42 -20.43 8.08 9.17
CA PHE A 42 -20.93 6.97 8.35
C PHE A 42 -19.96 6.55 7.26
N PHE A 43 -19.28 7.51 6.63
CA PHE A 43 -18.33 7.20 5.59
C PHE A 43 -17.10 6.48 6.17
N LYS A 44 -16.63 6.92 7.33
CA LYS A 44 -15.60 6.25 8.12
C LYS A 44 -16.02 4.83 8.50
N ASP A 45 -17.24 4.64 9.01
CA ASP A 45 -17.80 3.31 9.31
C ASP A 45 -17.84 2.39 8.08
N LEU A 46 -18.20 2.93 6.91
CA LEU A 46 -18.21 2.17 5.66
C LEU A 46 -16.82 1.62 5.32
N ILE A 47 -15.76 2.36 5.61
CA ILE A 47 -14.37 1.94 5.40
C ILE A 47 -13.92 0.95 6.48
N LEU A 48 -14.30 1.16 7.73
CA LEU A 48 -13.79 0.39 8.87
C LEU A 48 -14.47 -0.96 9.03
N THR A 49 -15.80 -1.00 8.94
CA THR A 49 -16.61 -2.10 9.48
C THR A 49 -17.54 -2.75 8.46
N HIS A 50 -17.72 -2.18 7.26
CA HIS A 50 -18.67 -2.74 6.31
C HIS A 50 -18.29 -4.17 5.88
N LYS A 51 -19.25 -5.10 5.96
CA LYS A 51 -19.03 -6.54 5.74
C LYS A 51 -18.46 -6.88 4.35
N LYS A 52 -18.89 -6.16 3.32
CA LYS A 52 -18.45 -6.37 1.94
C LYS A 52 -17.16 -5.58 1.65
N PRO A 53 -16.02 -6.24 1.34
CA PRO A 53 -14.78 -5.53 1.01
C PRO A 53 -14.90 -4.60 -0.20
N LYS A 54 -15.72 -4.96 -1.19
CA LYS A 54 -15.99 -4.11 -2.36
C LYS A 54 -16.53 -2.71 -1.97
N ILE A 55 -17.33 -2.63 -0.89
CA ILE A 55 -17.83 -1.35 -0.38
C ILE A 55 -16.73 -0.60 0.35
N ARG A 56 -15.96 -1.28 1.22
CA ARG A 56 -14.82 -0.67 1.93
C ARG A 56 -13.81 -0.09 0.94
N LYS A 57 -13.44 -0.87 -0.09
CA LYS A 57 -12.58 -0.45 -1.20
C LYS A 57 -13.14 0.77 -1.92
N GLY A 58 -14.43 0.75 -2.27
CA GLY A 58 -15.06 1.85 -2.99
C GLY A 58 -15.07 3.14 -2.17
N ALA A 59 -15.39 3.05 -0.88
CA ALA A 59 -15.33 4.18 0.04
C ALA A 59 -13.90 4.72 0.20
N ALA A 60 -12.91 3.85 0.43
CA ALA A 60 -11.50 4.24 0.49
C ALA A 60 -11.00 4.86 -0.84
N SER A 61 -11.43 4.33 -1.97
CA SER A 61 -11.06 4.88 -3.29
C SER A 61 -11.62 6.29 -3.48
N ILE A 62 -12.91 6.49 -3.14
CA ILE A 62 -13.57 7.80 -3.18
C ILE A 62 -12.86 8.80 -2.27
N LEU A 63 -12.45 8.38 -1.07
CA LEU A 63 -11.72 9.23 -0.13
C LEU A 63 -10.44 9.81 -0.76
N GLY A 64 -9.74 9.03 -1.59
CA GLY A 64 -8.57 9.49 -2.32
C GLY A 64 -8.85 10.54 -3.40
N TYR A 65 -10.11 10.78 -3.77
CA TYR A 65 -10.51 11.83 -4.71
C TYR A 65 -11.20 13.02 -4.03
N ILE A 66 -11.60 12.89 -2.76
CA ILE A 66 -12.18 14.01 -1.98
C ILE A 66 -11.03 14.85 -1.45
N LYS A 67 -10.93 16.11 -1.88
CA LYS A 67 -9.86 17.02 -1.47
C LYS A 67 -10.01 17.41 0.00
N ASN A 68 -8.89 17.64 0.69
CA ASN A 68 -8.83 18.18 2.06
C ASN A 68 -9.57 17.35 3.11
N SER A 69 -9.74 16.04 2.90
CA SER A 69 -10.38 15.18 3.90
C SER A 69 -9.39 14.79 5.01
N ASP A 70 -9.65 15.21 6.25
CA ASP A 70 -8.86 14.79 7.41
C ASP A 70 -8.97 13.29 7.74
N LEU A 71 -10.04 12.62 7.26
CA LEU A 71 -10.22 11.18 7.46
C LEU A 71 -9.02 10.33 6.99
N THR A 72 -8.24 10.75 5.99
CA THR A 72 -7.06 9.96 5.61
C THR A 72 -5.99 9.95 6.69
N LYS A 73 -5.86 11.01 7.49
CA LYS A 73 -4.92 11.04 8.62
C LYS A 73 -5.33 10.02 9.69
N GLU A 74 -6.63 9.91 9.95
CA GLU A 74 -7.20 9.00 10.95
C GLU A 74 -7.17 7.54 10.50
N LEU A 75 -7.24 7.28 9.20
CA LEU A 75 -7.36 5.92 8.65
C LEU A 75 -6.03 5.28 8.27
N ILE A 76 -4.89 5.98 8.35
CA ILE A 76 -3.56 5.38 8.13
C ILE A 76 -3.34 4.14 9.02
N PRO A 77 -3.58 4.18 10.34
CA PRO A 77 -3.39 2.99 11.19
C PRO A 77 -4.26 1.80 10.78
N ARG A 78 -5.40 2.05 10.11
CA ARG A 78 -6.29 0.99 9.65
C ARG A 78 -5.67 0.10 8.59
N ILE A 79 -4.71 0.62 7.81
CA ILE A 79 -4.05 -0.13 6.74
C ILE A 79 -3.45 -1.44 7.28
N LEU A 80 -2.86 -1.40 8.48
CA LEU A 80 -2.24 -2.56 9.13
C LEU A 80 -3.24 -3.60 9.65
N ASP A 81 -4.51 -3.22 9.84
CA ASP A 81 -5.57 -4.10 10.34
C ASP A 81 -6.49 -4.66 9.23
N GLU A 82 -6.38 -4.13 8.02
CA GLU A 82 -7.26 -4.49 6.91
C GLU A 82 -6.83 -5.83 6.28
N LYS A 83 -7.80 -6.74 6.16
CA LYS A 83 -7.58 -8.12 5.69
C LYS A 83 -7.60 -8.22 4.17
N ASP A 84 -8.41 -7.41 3.51
CA ASP A 84 -8.57 -7.41 2.06
C ASP A 84 -7.53 -6.52 1.38
N TRP A 85 -6.67 -7.12 0.55
CA TRP A 85 -5.58 -6.42 -0.13
C TRP A 85 -6.08 -5.29 -1.04
N THR A 86 -7.27 -5.42 -1.64
CA THR A 86 -7.82 -4.38 -2.53
C THR A 86 -8.24 -3.14 -1.76
N VAL A 87 -8.64 -3.32 -0.48
CA VAL A 87 -8.96 -2.22 0.42
C VAL A 87 -7.68 -1.57 0.92
N ARG A 88 -6.65 -2.35 1.28
CA ARG A 88 -5.31 -1.82 1.62
C ARG A 88 -4.74 -0.97 0.51
N TYR A 89 -4.75 -1.46 -0.74
CA TYR A 89 -4.34 -0.69 -1.91
C TYR A 89 -5.09 0.65 -2.02
N ALA A 90 -6.42 0.63 -1.89
CA ALA A 90 -7.23 1.84 -1.99
C ALA A 90 -6.92 2.85 -0.86
N LEU A 91 -6.73 2.36 0.37
CA LEU A 91 -6.37 3.19 1.52
C LEU A 91 -4.97 3.79 1.39
N SER A 92 -3.96 2.99 1.04
CA SER A 92 -2.59 3.47 0.81
C SER A 92 -2.56 4.59 -0.24
N ASN A 93 -3.24 4.38 -1.37
CA ASN A 93 -3.35 5.38 -2.43
C ASN A 93 -4.08 6.64 -1.97
N ALA A 94 -5.18 6.50 -1.24
CA ALA A 94 -5.91 7.65 -0.71
C ALA A 94 -5.04 8.49 0.23
N CYS A 95 -4.29 7.84 1.12
CA CYS A 95 -3.42 8.53 2.06
C CYS A 95 -2.30 9.29 1.35
N VAL A 96 -1.63 8.67 0.38
CA VAL A 96 -0.54 9.32 -0.39
C VAL A 96 -1.03 10.49 -1.23
N LYS A 97 -2.21 10.39 -1.84
CA LYS A 97 -2.77 11.50 -2.63
C LYS A 97 -2.93 12.79 -1.82
N HIS A 98 -3.22 12.69 -0.53
CA HIS A 98 -3.45 13.85 0.34
C HIS A 98 -2.22 14.24 1.16
N MET A 99 -1.39 13.28 1.55
CA MET A 99 -0.34 13.49 2.54
C MET A 99 1.07 13.23 2.00
N LYS A 100 1.20 12.67 0.78
CA LYS A 100 2.48 12.35 0.13
C LYS A 100 3.40 11.57 1.09
N ASN A 101 4.65 12.00 1.26
CA ASN A 101 5.63 11.37 2.15
C ASN A 101 5.16 11.28 3.61
N VAL A 102 4.34 12.23 4.08
CA VAL A 102 3.82 12.21 5.46
C VAL A 102 2.93 10.97 5.71
N ALA A 103 2.28 10.40 4.68
CA ALA A 103 1.56 9.13 4.83
C ALA A 103 2.51 7.96 5.12
N VAL A 104 3.66 7.92 4.45
CA VAL A 104 4.69 6.89 4.62
C VAL A 104 5.28 6.96 6.02
N GLU A 105 5.69 8.16 6.44
CA GLU A 105 6.25 8.41 7.78
C GLU A 105 5.28 7.96 8.90
N LYS A 106 4.00 8.29 8.76
CA LYS A 106 2.98 7.87 9.74
C LYS A 106 2.73 6.37 9.75
N LEU A 107 2.72 5.72 8.58
CA LEU A 107 2.57 4.26 8.52
C LEU A 107 3.78 3.55 9.15
N ILE A 108 4.99 4.05 8.92
CA ILE A 108 6.22 3.57 9.57
C ILE A 108 6.10 3.70 11.09
N ALA A 109 5.71 4.88 11.60
CA ALA A 109 5.57 5.10 13.03
C ALA A 109 4.52 4.18 13.68
N ASP A 110 3.37 3.95 13.03
CA ASP A 110 2.35 3.02 13.54
C ASP A 110 2.86 1.58 13.54
N TYR A 111 3.56 1.15 12.48
CA TYR A 111 4.18 -0.17 12.41
C TYR A 111 5.23 -0.37 13.52
N GLU A 112 6.14 0.59 13.72
CA GLU A 112 7.20 0.51 14.74
C GLU A 112 6.64 0.42 16.16
N ASN A 113 5.52 1.08 16.43
CA ASN A 113 4.84 0.99 17.72
C ASN A 113 4.18 -0.39 17.91
N ARG A 114 3.53 -0.92 16.87
CA ARG A 114 2.80 -2.20 16.94
C ARG A 114 3.72 -3.41 16.94
N ILE A 115 4.78 -3.41 16.13
CA ILE A 115 5.68 -4.58 16.00
C ILE A 115 6.36 -4.94 17.33
N LYS A 116 6.49 -3.96 18.23
CA LYS A 116 7.03 -4.12 19.60
C LYS A 116 6.05 -4.82 20.55
N SER A 117 4.74 -4.70 20.32
CA SER A 117 3.69 -5.20 21.22
C SER A 117 2.95 -6.44 20.71
N VAL A 118 2.98 -6.72 19.41
CA VAL A 118 2.32 -7.92 18.85
C VAL A 118 3.09 -9.20 19.18
N GLU A 119 2.33 -10.29 19.31
CA GLU A 119 2.86 -11.62 19.54
C GLU A 119 3.74 -12.10 18.37
N THR A 120 4.72 -12.96 18.67
CA THR A 120 5.66 -13.48 17.66
C THR A 120 4.95 -14.17 16.49
N SER A 121 3.80 -14.81 16.74
CA SER A 121 2.98 -15.45 15.72
C SER A 121 2.35 -14.46 14.72
N GLU A 122 2.13 -13.21 15.14
CA GLU A 122 1.46 -12.17 14.34
C GLU A 122 2.45 -11.26 13.61
N LYS A 123 3.70 -11.16 14.09
CA LYS A 123 4.76 -10.32 13.48
C LYS A 123 4.93 -10.57 11.99
N HIS A 124 4.92 -11.84 11.56
CA HIS A 124 5.06 -12.19 10.15
C HIS A 124 3.98 -11.56 9.27
N LYS A 125 2.72 -11.67 9.71
CA LYS A 125 1.59 -11.09 8.98
C LYS A 125 1.65 -9.57 8.96
N LEU A 126 2.02 -8.96 10.09
CA LEU A 126 2.19 -7.51 10.18
C LEU A 126 3.28 -7.02 9.22
N ASN A 127 4.42 -7.71 9.15
CA ASN A 127 5.51 -7.40 8.21
C ASN A 127 5.05 -7.49 6.76
N LEU A 128 4.29 -8.52 6.39
CA LEU A 128 3.75 -8.66 5.04
C LEU A 128 2.79 -7.51 4.68
N ILE A 129 1.83 -7.21 5.56
CA ILE A 129 0.88 -6.12 5.33
C ILE A 129 1.59 -4.77 5.23
N PHE A 130 2.54 -4.52 6.13
CA PHE A 130 3.31 -3.28 6.15
C PHE A 130 4.12 -3.11 4.86
N THR A 131 4.92 -4.11 4.48
CA THR A 131 5.76 -4.07 3.27
C THR A 131 4.92 -3.95 2.00
N GLU A 132 3.82 -4.68 1.87
CA GLU A 132 2.87 -4.57 0.76
C GLU A 132 2.27 -3.15 0.67
N SER A 133 1.85 -2.60 1.82
CA SER A 133 1.22 -1.29 1.88
C SER A 133 2.16 -0.16 1.51
N LEU A 134 3.44 -0.25 1.88
CA LEU A 134 4.50 0.66 1.44
C LEU A 134 4.71 0.59 -0.08
N GLY A 135 4.68 -0.62 -0.67
CA GLY A 135 4.71 -0.80 -2.12
C GLY A 135 3.53 -0.09 -2.80
N TYR A 136 2.31 -0.26 -2.27
CA TYR A 136 1.11 0.42 -2.78
C TYR A 136 1.12 1.95 -2.65
N MET A 137 1.97 2.51 -1.78
CA MET A 137 2.16 3.94 -1.67
C MET A 137 3.03 4.50 -2.80
N GLU A 138 3.87 3.67 -3.42
CA GLU A 138 4.72 4.00 -4.58
C GLU A 138 5.61 5.26 -4.39
N LEU A 139 6.06 5.49 -3.15
CA LEU A 139 6.87 6.63 -2.75
C LEU A 139 8.28 6.18 -2.36
N LYS A 140 9.29 6.89 -2.88
CA LYS A 140 10.73 6.58 -2.64
C LYS A 140 11.11 6.58 -1.16
N GLU A 141 10.38 7.33 -0.35
CA GLU A 141 10.58 7.43 1.10
C GLU A 141 10.36 6.09 1.82
N ALA A 142 9.70 5.13 1.18
CA ALA A 142 9.57 3.77 1.71
C ALA A 142 10.81 2.89 1.48
N GLU A 143 11.73 3.29 0.59
CA GLU A 143 12.91 2.49 0.25
C GLU A 143 13.78 2.13 1.47
N PRO A 144 14.17 3.08 2.35
CA PRO A 144 15.17 2.79 3.38
C PRO A 144 14.72 1.71 4.36
N ILE A 145 13.44 1.74 4.75
CA ILE A 145 12.88 0.76 5.68
C ILE A 145 12.71 -0.61 5.01
N LEU A 146 12.30 -0.67 3.74
CA LEU A 146 12.20 -1.93 2.98
C LEU A 146 13.57 -2.60 2.86
N THR A 147 14.60 -1.84 2.48
CA THR A 147 15.99 -2.33 2.40
C THR A 147 16.53 -2.78 3.76
N THR A 148 16.20 -2.05 4.84
CA THR A 148 16.59 -2.43 6.21
C THR A 148 15.95 -3.75 6.62
N MET A 149 14.64 -3.92 6.43
CA MET A 149 13.94 -5.18 6.71
C MET A 149 14.53 -6.34 5.91
N LEU A 150 14.91 -6.13 4.64
CA LEU A 150 15.53 -7.17 3.82
C LEU A 150 16.90 -7.59 4.38
N LYS A 151 17.73 -6.64 4.82
CA LYS A 151 19.03 -6.90 5.45
C LYS A 151 18.89 -7.64 6.79
N GLU A 152 17.89 -7.30 7.59
CA GLU A 152 17.61 -7.96 8.88
C GLU A 152 17.20 -9.43 8.75
N ILE A 153 16.53 -9.79 7.66
CA ILE A 153 16.24 -11.21 7.34
C ILE A 153 17.56 -11.97 7.07
N GLY A 154 18.53 -11.29 6.44
CA GLY A 154 19.87 -11.81 6.17
C GLY A 154 19.83 -13.09 5.34
N THR A 155 20.44 -14.16 5.86
CA THR A 155 20.57 -15.47 5.19
C THR A 155 19.45 -16.46 5.53
N LYS A 156 18.43 -16.06 6.31
CA LYS A 156 17.31 -16.94 6.69
C LYS A 156 16.45 -17.33 5.49
N ARG A 157 16.15 -18.62 5.33
CA ARG A 157 15.39 -19.17 4.19
C ARG A 157 14.31 -20.16 4.60
N ASP A 158 13.77 -20.02 5.80
CA ASP A 158 12.50 -20.66 6.13
C ASP A 158 11.35 -20.07 5.29
N GLN A 159 10.21 -20.75 5.27
CA GLN A 159 9.06 -20.37 4.45
C GLN A 159 8.60 -18.93 4.67
N LYS A 160 8.56 -18.46 5.93
CA LYS A 160 8.11 -17.10 6.27
C LYS A 160 9.13 -16.07 5.80
N SER A 161 10.42 -16.34 6.01
CA SER A 161 11.49 -15.48 5.50
C SER A 161 11.46 -15.35 3.97
N ILE A 162 11.25 -16.45 3.25
CA ILE A 162 11.15 -16.43 1.77
C ILE A 162 9.95 -15.58 1.32
N GLU A 163 8.79 -15.78 1.94
CA GLU A 163 7.57 -15.01 1.63
C GLU A 163 7.78 -13.51 1.84
N LEU A 164 8.38 -13.13 2.97
CA LEU A 164 8.65 -11.73 3.29
C LEU A 164 9.72 -11.12 2.35
N ILE A 165 10.77 -11.87 1.99
CA ILE A 165 11.74 -11.42 0.98
C ILE A 165 11.04 -11.12 -0.35
N ILE A 166 10.20 -12.04 -0.83
CA ILE A 166 9.48 -11.86 -2.10
C ILE A 166 8.61 -10.61 -2.05
N GLN A 167 7.90 -10.39 -0.94
CA GLN A 167 7.05 -9.21 -0.75
C GLN A 167 7.86 -7.91 -0.71
N ILE A 168 8.99 -7.88 0.00
CA ILE A 168 9.86 -6.70 0.06
C ILE A 168 10.42 -6.37 -1.33
N LEU A 169 10.93 -7.37 -2.07
CA LEU A 169 11.44 -7.17 -3.43
C LEU A 169 10.37 -6.63 -4.36
N TYR A 170 9.14 -7.16 -4.28
CA TYR A 170 8.00 -6.66 -5.04
C TYR A 170 7.73 -5.19 -4.71
N SER A 171 7.67 -4.85 -3.42
CA SER A 171 7.41 -3.48 -2.96
C SER A 171 8.51 -2.50 -3.35
N LEU A 172 9.79 -2.89 -3.33
CA LEU A 172 10.90 -2.07 -3.85
C LEU A 172 10.70 -1.75 -5.35
N GLY A 173 10.19 -2.72 -6.12
CA GLY A 173 9.81 -2.51 -7.52
C GLY A 173 8.68 -1.51 -7.72
N GLU A 174 7.64 -1.53 -6.86
CA GLU A 174 6.53 -0.58 -6.91
C GLU A 174 6.95 0.83 -6.48
N VAL A 175 7.77 0.93 -5.44
CA VAL A 175 8.43 2.18 -5.02
C VAL A 175 9.24 2.77 -6.17
N GLY A 176 9.99 1.92 -6.87
CA GLY A 176 10.59 2.27 -8.15
C GLY A 176 11.84 3.14 -8.04
N ASP A 177 12.52 3.14 -6.89
CA ASP A 177 13.73 3.92 -6.69
C ASP A 177 14.96 3.24 -7.32
N LYS A 178 15.72 4.02 -8.12
CA LYS A 178 16.90 3.54 -8.86
C LYS A 178 17.98 3.00 -7.91
N SER A 179 18.11 3.59 -6.73
CA SER A 179 19.11 3.24 -5.70
C SER A 179 19.04 1.76 -5.30
N THR A 180 17.88 1.12 -5.45
CA THR A 180 17.66 -0.28 -5.04
C THR A 180 18.17 -1.31 -6.04
N VAL A 181 18.51 -0.90 -7.26
CA VAL A 181 18.71 -1.85 -8.36
C VAL A 181 19.93 -2.75 -8.12
N GLU A 182 21.03 -2.25 -7.55
CA GLU A 182 22.18 -3.08 -7.20
C GLU A 182 21.82 -4.20 -6.23
N LEU A 183 21.04 -3.87 -5.20
CA LEU A 183 20.50 -4.83 -4.25
C LEU A 183 19.62 -5.88 -4.96
N LEU A 184 18.75 -5.44 -5.87
CA LEU A 184 17.89 -6.34 -6.64
C LEU A 184 18.69 -7.27 -7.56
N ILE A 185 19.80 -6.81 -8.15
CA ILE A 185 20.70 -7.66 -8.95
C ILE A 185 21.21 -8.83 -8.10
N HIS A 186 21.65 -8.57 -6.86
CA HIS A 186 22.11 -9.62 -5.96
C HIS A 186 21.03 -10.69 -5.69
N TYR A 187 19.76 -10.29 -5.52
CA TYR A 187 18.65 -11.23 -5.32
C TYR A 187 18.16 -11.90 -6.60
N SER A 188 18.50 -11.36 -7.78
CA SER A 188 18.19 -11.98 -9.08
C SER A 188 19.18 -13.08 -9.48
N ALA A 189 20.39 -13.08 -8.91
CA ALA A 189 21.43 -14.04 -9.22
C ALA A 189 21.04 -15.46 -8.76
N ASP A 190 21.48 -16.47 -9.50
CA ASP A 190 21.33 -17.87 -9.11
C ASP A 190 22.38 -18.25 -8.06
N ASN A 191 21.94 -18.45 -6.82
CA ASN A 191 22.81 -18.86 -5.72
C ASN A 191 22.03 -19.63 -4.64
N ARG A 192 22.76 -20.21 -3.68
CA ARG A 192 22.18 -21.04 -2.60
C ARG A 192 21.14 -20.33 -1.73
N TYR A 193 21.07 -19.00 -1.80
CA TYR A 193 20.16 -18.16 -1.02
C TYR A 193 19.05 -17.53 -1.86
N THR A 194 18.89 -17.86 -3.13
CA THR A 194 17.82 -17.32 -3.97
C THR A 194 16.98 -18.45 -4.52
N THR A 195 15.73 -18.54 -4.07
CA THR A 195 14.76 -19.46 -4.68
C THR A 195 14.26 -18.89 -6.01
N ASN A 196 13.62 -19.72 -6.84
CA ASN A 196 12.97 -19.24 -8.07
C ASN A 196 12.01 -18.06 -7.79
N GLY A 197 11.24 -18.10 -6.70
CA GLY A 197 10.34 -17.02 -6.32
C GLY A 197 11.06 -15.71 -6.00
N ILE A 198 12.17 -15.79 -5.25
CA ILE A 198 13.01 -14.62 -4.92
C ILE A 198 13.60 -14.01 -6.20
N ARG A 199 14.17 -14.83 -7.08
CA ARG A 199 14.76 -14.35 -8.34
C ARG A 199 13.73 -13.71 -9.24
N ASN A 200 12.58 -14.35 -9.41
CA ASN A 200 11.50 -13.83 -10.24
C ASN A 200 10.98 -12.48 -9.69
N SER A 201 10.84 -12.35 -8.37
CA SER A 201 10.43 -11.08 -7.75
C SER A 201 11.46 -9.97 -7.96
N ALA A 202 12.75 -10.27 -7.76
CA ALA A 202 13.83 -9.31 -8.00
C ALA A 202 13.90 -8.87 -9.48
N VAL A 203 13.77 -9.81 -10.43
CA VAL A 203 13.73 -9.50 -11.86
C VAL A 203 12.53 -8.63 -12.20
N HIS A 204 11.35 -8.97 -11.68
CA HIS A 204 10.14 -8.17 -11.85
C HIS A 204 10.31 -6.75 -11.32
N ALA A 205 10.91 -6.59 -10.14
CA ALA A 205 11.17 -5.29 -9.53
C ALA A 205 12.10 -4.43 -10.40
N ILE A 206 13.18 -5.00 -10.93
CA ILE A 206 14.09 -4.30 -11.86
C ILE A 206 13.34 -3.86 -13.13
N ASP A 207 12.51 -4.74 -13.71
CA ASP A 207 11.71 -4.41 -14.90
C ASP A 207 10.70 -3.29 -14.60
N LYS A 208 10.10 -3.31 -13.41
CA LYS A 208 9.14 -2.29 -12.97
C LYS A 208 9.83 -0.93 -12.78
N ILE A 209 11.00 -0.90 -12.14
CA ILE A 209 11.84 0.31 -12.00
C ILE A 209 12.21 0.87 -13.38
N ALA A 210 12.70 0.02 -14.29
CA ALA A 210 13.08 0.44 -15.65
C ALA A 210 11.91 1.13 -16.37
N LYS A 211 10.71 0.53 -16.30
CA LYS A 211 9.48 1.11 -16.87
C LYS A 211 9.09 2.42 -16.21
N ARG A 212 9.09 2.49 -14.87
CA ARG A 212 8.68 3.67 -14.10
C ARG A 212 9.61 4.87 -14.39
N LEU A 213 10.91 4.61 -14.48
CA LEU A 213 11.94 5.60 -14.79
C LEU A 213 12.12 5.84 -16.30
N ARG A 214 11.27 5.24 -17.14
CA ARG A 214 11.25 5.43 -18.61
C ARG A 214 12.55 5.05 -19.32
N PHE A 215 13.29 4.08 -18.79
CA PHE A 215 14.40 3.48 -19.54
C PHE A 215 13.85 2.70 -20.73
N SER A 216 14.56 2.74 -21.86
CA SER A 216 14.17 2.01 -23.08
C SER A 216 14.19 0.49 -22.92
N SER A 217 14.98 -0.02 -21.96
CA SER A 217 15.05 -1.43 -21.61
C SER A 217 15.63 -1.61 -20.21
N LYS A 218 15.46 -2.81 -19.63
CA LYS A 218 16.20 -3.23 -18.43
C LYS A 218 17.71 -3.10 -18.62
N LYS A 219 18.25 -3.43 -19.80
CA LYS A 219 19.68 -3.29 -20.09
C LYS A 219 20.14 -1.84 -19.96
N ALA A 220 19.38 -0.89 -20.49
CA ALA A 220 19.71 0.53 -20.39
C ALA A 220 19.74 1.03 -18.93
N LEU A 221 18.83 0.54 -18.08
CA LEU A 221 18.89 0.80 -16.64
C LEU A 221 20.18 0.24 -16.02
N LEU A 222 20.51 -1.03 -16.30
CA LEU A 222 21.72 -1.67 -15.76
C LEU A 222 23.01 -0.97 -16.21
N ASP A 223 23.08 -0.57 -17.49
CA ASP A 223 24.22 0.18 -18.04
C ASP A 223 24.37 1.57 -17.40
N SER A 224 23.29 2.15 -16.86
CA SER A 224 23.30 3.46 -16.19
C SER A 224 23.77 3.40 -14.74
N ILE A 225 23.86 2.20 -14.15
CA ILE A 225 24.32 2.00 -12.77
C ILE A 225 25.83 1.76 -12.79
N ASN A 226 26.33 0.97 -13.75
CA ASN A 226 27.76 0.70 -13.92
C ASN A 226 28.62 1.92 -14.32
N LYS A 227 28.01 3.10 -14.49
CA LYS A 227 28.66 4.35 -14.90
C LYS A 227 28.69 5.42 -13.81
N GLU A 228 27.99 5.19 -12.70
CA GLU A 228 27.98 6.03 -11.50
C GLU A 228 29.07 5.55 -10.52
#